data_AF-A0AAV1AL23-F1
#
_entry.id   AF-A0AAV1AL23-F1
#
_cell.length_a   1.000
_cell.length_b   1.000
_cell.length_c   1.000
_cell.angle_alpha   90.00
_cell.angle_beta   90.00
_cell.angle_gamma   90.00
#
_symmetry.space_group_name_H-M   'P 1'
#
loop_
_entity.id
_entity.type
_entity.pdbx_description
1 polymer ?
#
loop_
_entity_poly.entity_id
_entity_poly.type
_entity_poly.pdbx_seq_one_letter_code
_entity_poly.pdbx_strand_id
1 'polypeptide(L)'
;MEKLEIMIKLATDRNIDQVLLEFKGYATGVDVDFVRKAVRAIGRCAIKLERAAERCISVLLELIKIKVNYVVQEAIIVIKDIFRRYSNTYESIIATLCESLDTLDEPEAKASMIWRISEYAERIDNADKLLVNIATLSSVHHSHPCFYNIIQQLSLKLINPKKRLCS
;
A
#
# COMPACT_ATOMS: atom_id res chain seq x y z
N MET A 1 22.30 1.48 -9.89
CA MET A 1 21.64 1.32 -8.57
C MET A 1 22.21 2.25 -7.50
N GLU A 2 23.52 2.50 -7.48
CA GLU A 2 24.18 3.29 -6.42
C GLU A 2 23.63 4.72 -6.25
N LYS A 3 23.19 5.38 -7.33
CA LYS A 3 22.64 6.74 -7.27
C LYS A 3 21.44 6.86 -6.32
N LEU A 4 20.45 5.95 -6.41
CA LEU A 4 19.25 5.99 -5.56
C LEU A 4 19.62 5.78 -4.08
N GLU A 5 20.50 4.82 -3.79
CA GLU A 5 20.96 4.54 -2.42
C GLU A 5 21.66 5.75 -1.79
N ILE A 6 22.51 6.43 -2.56
CA ILE A 6 23.20 7.63 -2.08
C ILE A 6 22.19 8.75 -1.83
N MET A 7 21.22 8.97 -2.73
CA MET A 7 20.19 9.99 -2.53
C MET A 7 19.33 9.71 -1.30
N ILE A 8 18.93 8.46 -1.05
CA ILE A 8 18.21 8.08 0.18
C ILE A 8 19.07 8.36 1.42
N LYS A 9 20.38 8.06 1.38
CA LYS A 9 21.30 8.31 2.51
C LYS A 9 21.43 9.81 2.81
N LEU A 10 21.51 10.64 1.78
CA LEU A 10 21.64 12.10 1.89
C LEU A 10 20.30 12.84 2.11
N ALA A 11 19.18 12.14 2.00
CA ALA A 11 17.86 12.72 2.28
C ALA A 11 17.73 13.12 3.75
N THR A 12 17.26 14.35 3.95
CA THR A 12 16.99 15.02 5.23
C THR A 12 15.65 15.76 5.14
N ASP A 13 15.07 16.18 6.26
CA ASP A 13 13.80 16.90 6.26
C ASP A 13 13.82 18.20 5.44
N ARG A 14 15.00 18.80 5.24
CA ARG A 14 15.19 20.07 4.52
C ARG A 14 15.22 19.91 3.00
N ASN A 15 15.66 18.75 2.50
CA ASN A 15 15.85 18.51 1.06
C ASN A 15 14.92 17.44 0.50
N ILE A 16 14.07 16.84 1.34
CA ILE A 16 13.23 15.72 0.94
C ILE A 16 12.26 16.06 -0.19
N ASP A 17 11.74 17.28 -0.25
CA ASP A 17 10.81 17.68 -1.33
C ASP A 17 11.49 17.63 -2.70
N GLN A 18 12.75 18.07 -2.77
CA GLN A 18 13.56 18.00 -4.00
C GLN A 18 13.91 16.55 -4.34
N VAL A 19 14.29 15.74 -3.34
CA VAL A 19 14.58 14.31 -3.54
C VAL A 19 13.35 13.56 -4.04
N LEU A 20 12.17 13.84 -3.47
CA LEU A 20 10.89 13.25 -3.88
C LEU A 20 10.49 13.65 -5.29
N LEU A 21 10.69 14.93 -5.66
CA LEU A 21 10.44 15.40 -7.01
C LEU A 21 11.29 14.63 -8.03
N GLU A 22 12.56 14.39 -7.71
CA GLU A 22 13.45 13.66 -8.61
C GLU A 22 13.11 12.17 -8.68
N PHE A 23 12.79 11.54 -7.54
CA PHE A 23 12.30 10.16 -7.52
C PHE A 23 10.97 9.99 -8.27
N LYS A 24 10.08 10.98 -8.22
CA LYS A 24 8.85 10.99 -9.01
C LYS A 24 9.16 11.02 -10.51
N GLY A 25 10.12 11.84 -10.95
CA GLY A 25 10.59 11.84 -12.34
C GLY A 25 11.15 10.49 -12.78
N TYR A 26 11.90 9.82 -11.91
CA TYR A 26 12.40 8.47 -12.15
C TYR A 26 11.29 7.42 -12.21
N ALA A 27 10.24 7.57 -11.40
CA ALA A 27 9.09 6.67 -11.38
C ALA A 27 8.18 6.80 -12.61
N THR A 28 8.37 7.84 -13.43
CA THR A 28 7.68 8.03 -14.72
C THR A 28 8.56 7.68 -15.94
N GLY A 29 9.69 7.03 -15.71
CA GLY A 29 10.60 6.60 -16.77
C GLY A 29 10.08 5.42 -17.60
N VAL A 30 10.88 5.00 -18.57
CA VAL A 30 10.57 3.87 -19.48
C VAL A 30 11.15 2.52 -19.00
N ASP A 31 12.19 2.56 -18.18
CA ASP A 31 12.83 1.35 -17.63
C ASP A 31 12.05 0.87 -16.40
N VAL A 32 11.27 -0.21 -16.58
CA VAL A 32 10.38 -0.78 -15.57
C VAL A 32 11.15 -1.18 -14.29
N ASP A 33 12.31 -1.81 -14.42
CA ASP A 33 13.10 -2.26 -13.28
C ASP A 33 13.66 -1.09 -12.48
N PHE A 34 14.07 -0.03 -13.19
CA PHE A 34 14.54 1.19 -12.55
C PHE A 34 13.40 1.96 -11.89
N VAL A 35 12.25 2.08 -12.57
CA VAL A 35 11.03 2.72 -12.05
C VAL A 35 10.61 2.05 -10.74
N ARG A 36 10.55 0.71 -10.70
CA ARG A 36 10.21 -0.02 -9.47
C ARG A 36 11.17 0.30 -8.33
N LYS A 37 12.47 0.39 -8.61
CA LYS A 37 13.48 0.76 -7.60
C LYS A 37 13.32 2.21 -7.12
N ALA A 38 12.94 3.14 -7.99
CA ALA A 38 12.65 4.52 -7.62
C ALA A 38 11.41 4.63 -6.71
N VAL A 39 10.34 3.88 -7.01
CA VAL A 39 9.15 3.82 -6.15
C VAL A 39 9.50 3.27 -4.77
N ARG A 40 10.32 2.20 -4.69
CA ARG A 40 10.84 1.69 -3.41
C ARG A 40 11.70 2.70 -2.65
N ALA A 41 12.47 3.52 -3.37
CA ALA A 41 13.29 4.56 -2.75
C ALA A 41 12.43 5.59 -2.01
N ILE A 42 11.28 5.99 -2.59
CA ILE A 42 10.29 6.86 -1.94
C ILE A 42 9.80 6.24 -0.62
N GLY A 43 9.47 4.95 -0.65
CA GLY A 43 9.07 4.20 0.55
C GLY A 43 10.12 4.20 1.65
N ARG A 44 11.38 3.99 1.28
CA ARG A 44 12.48 4.00 2.24
C ARG A 44 12.72 5.38 2.83
N CYS A 45 12.52 6.45 2.07
CA CYS A 45 12.53 7.81 2.60
C CYS A 45 11.40 8.02 3.62
N ALA A 46 10.20 7.52 3.35
CA ALA A 46 9.07 7.59 4.29
C ALA A 46 9.36 6.88 5.63
N ILE A 47 10.02 5.71 5.57
CA ILE A 47 10.38 4.93 6.77
C ILE A 47 11.57 5.57 7.52
N LYS A 48 12.53 6.14 6.79
CA LYS A 48 13.72 6.79 7.36
C LYS A 48 13.37 8.12 8.04
N LEU A 49 12.48 8.91 7.43
CA LEU A 49 12.13 10.27 7.86
C LEU A 49 10.63 10.33 8.14
N GLU A 50 10.27 10.24 9.42
CA GLU A 50 8.86 10.24 9.84
C GLU A 50 8.09 11.49 9.39
N ARG A 51 8.72 12.67 9.44
CA ARG A 51 8.13 13.94 8.96
C ARG A 51 7.99 14.02 7.43
N ALA A 52 8.57 13.07 6.71
CA ALA A 52 8.41 12.96 5.26
C ALA A 52 7.37 11.91 4.87
N ALA A 53 6.91 11.06 5.79
CA ALA A 53 6.04 9.93 5.47
C ALA A 53 4.77 10.38 4.73
N GLU A 54 4.08 11.41 5.22
CA GLU A 54 2.87 11.96 4.60
C GLU A 54 3.13 12.47 3.17
N ARG A 55 4.23 13.21 2.98
CA ARG A 55 4.65 13.71 1.65
C ARG A 55 4.99 12.57 0.70
N CYS A 56 5.69 11.54 1.17
CA CYS A 56 6.00 10.35 0.38
C CYS A 56 4.74 9.62 -0.04
N ILE A 57 3.76 9.46 0.87
CA ILE A 57 2.48 8.84 0.55
C ILE A 57 1.72 9.67 -0.49
N SER A 58 1.71 11.00 -0.36
CA SER A 58 1.09 11.88 -1.38
C SER A 58 1.67 11.64 -2.77
N VAL A 59 3.00 11.55 -2.90
CA VAL A 59 3.66 11.24 -4.17
C VAL A 59 3.29 9.85 -4.69
N LEU A 60 3.25 8.84 -3.81
CA LEU A 60 2.84 7.48 -4.20
C LEU A 60 1.39 7.43 -4.70
N LEU A 61 0.48 8.17 -4.07
CA LEU A 61 -0.91 8.31 -4.52
C LEU A 61 -1.02 9.00 -5.88
N GLU A 62 -0.20 10.03 -6.12
CA GLU A 62 -0.11 10.66 -7.45
C GLU A 62 0.38 9.67 -8.50
N LEU A 63 1.37 8.84 -8.19
CA LEU A 63 1.86 7.80 -9.11
C LEU A 63 0.77 6.74 -9.41
N ILE A 64 -0.05 6.39 -8.41
CA ILE A 64 -1.20 5.49 -8.60
C ILE A 64 -2.22 6.10 -9.57
N LYS A 65 -2.47 7.42 -9.48
CA LYS A 65 -3.41 8.13 -10.37
C LYS A 65 -2.98 8.16 -11.83
N ILE A 66 -1.69 7.93 -12.13
CA ILE A 66 -1.19 7.81 -13.52
C ILE A 66 -1.70 6.50 -14.18
N LYS A 67 -2.16 5.53 -13.38
CA LYS A 67 -2.73 4.25 -13.84
C LYS A 67 -1.79 3.40 -14.71
N VAL A 68 -0.48 3.48 -14.43
CA VAL A 68 0.50 2.57 -15.04
C VAL A 68 0.58 1.31 -14.17
N ASN A 69 0.11 0.16 -14.68
CA ASN A 69 -0.09 -1.06 -13.86
C ASN A 69 1.13 -1.44 -13.01
N TYR A 70 2.33 -1.50 -13.58
CA TYR A 70 3.53 -1.89 -12.83
C TYR A 70 3.95 -0.86 -11.78
N VAL A 71 3.62 0.43 -11.96
CA VAL A 71 3.86 1.49 -10.97
C VAL A 71 2.84 1.41 -9.85
N VAL A 72 1.56 1.20 -10.20
CA VAL A 72 0.45 1.06 -9.25
C VAL A 72 0.71 -0.12 -8.31
N GLN A 73 1.09 -1.28 -8.87
CA GLN A 73 1.43 -2.47 -8.10
C GLN A 73 2.58 -2.22 -7.12
N GLU A 74 3.68 -1.65 -7.60
CA GLU A 74 4.85 -1.38 -6.75
C GLU A 74 4.55 -0.32 -5.67
N ALA A 75 3.81 0.73 -6.03
CA ALA A 75 3.40 1.78 -5.09
C ALA A 75 2.53 1.20 -3.96
N ILE A 76 1.63 0.27 -4.27
CA ILE A 76 0.79 -0.40 -3.28
C ILE A 76 1.61 -1.24 -2.30
N ILE A 77 2.60 -2.00 -2.80
CA ILE A 77 3.52 -2.77 -1.95
C ILE A 77 4.29 -1.84 -1.02
N VAL A 78 4.76 -0.71 -1.54
CA VAL A 78 5.49 0.29 -0.75
C VAL A 78 4.60 0.96 0.29
N ILE A 79 3.38 1.39 -0.06
CA ILE A 79 2.44 2.00 0.88
C ILE A 79 2.09 1.02 2.01
N LYS A 80 1.91 -0.27 1.70
CA LYS A 80 1.74 -1.33 2.71
C LYS A 80 2.89 -1.34 3.72
N ASP A 81 4.14 -1.29 3.25
CA ASP A 81 5.30 -1.29 4.14
C ASP A 81 5.38 -0.02 5.01
N ILE A 82 4.98 1.14 4.47
CA ILE A 82 4.86 2.39 5.23
C ILE A 82 3.78 2.25 6.32
N PHE A 83 2.61 1.70 5.99
CA PHE A 83 1.51 1.51 6.94
C PHE A 83 1.86 0.53 8.05
N ARG A 84 2.67 -0.50 7.78
CA ARG A 84 3.18 -1.39 8.83
C ARG A 84 4.05 -0.64 9.84
N ARG A 85 4.71 0.45 9.43
CA ARG A 85 5.50 1.31 10.32
C ARG A 85 4.63 2.32 11.09
N TYR A 86 3.59 2.85 10.46
CA TYR A 86 2.71 3.90 11.00
C TYR A 86 1.26 3.42 11.14
N SER A 87 1.05 2.32 11.87
CA SER A 87 -0.29 1.83 12.19
C SER A 87 -1.05 2.90 12.98
N ASN A 88 -2.15 3.42 12.42
CA ASN A 88 -3.15 4.35 13.00
C ASN A 88 -3.18 5.79 12.44
N THR A 89 -2.30 6.17 11.51
CA THR A 89 -2.23 7.59 11.06
C THR A 89 -2.93 7.87 9.72
N TYR A 90 -3.16 6.87 8.87
CA TYR A 90 -3.48 7.10 7.44
C TYR A 90 -4.77 6.40 6.96
N GLU A 91 -5.83 6.42 7.76
CA GLU A 91 -7.07 5.70 7.46
C GLU A 91 -7.81 6.22 6.21
N SER A 92 -7.82 7.54 5.99
CA SER A 92 -8.46 8.16 4.82
C SER A 92 -7.87 7.68 3.49
N ILE A 93 -6.59 7.29 3.51
CA ILE A 93 -5.85 6.82 2.33
C ILE A 93 -6.28 5.41 1.94
N ILE A 94 -6.72 4.60 2.91
CA ILE A 94 -7.20 3.24 2.65
C ILE A 94 -8.41 3.25 1.72
N ALA A 95 -9.34 4.20 1.88
CA ALA A 95 -10.50 4.33 1.01
C ALA A 95 -10.10 4.60 -0.45
N THR A 96 -9.14 5.49 -0.69
CA THR A 96 -8.62 5.77 -2.05
C THR A 96 -7.90 4.56 -2.66
N LEU A 97 -7.20 3.78 -1.83
CA LEU A 97 -6.56 2.55 -2.27
C LEU A 97 -7.59 1.48 -2.66
N CYS A 98 -8.70 1.38 -1.92
CA CYS A 98 -9.79 0.45 -2.24
C CYS A 98 -10.35 0.67 -3.65
N GLU A 99 -10.48 1.91 -4.11
CA GLU A 99 -10.94 2.22 -5.48
C GLU A 99 -9.97 1.70 -6.56
N SER A 100 -8.70 1.50 -6.20
CA SER A 100 -7.67 0.98 -7.12
C SER A 100 -7.52 -0.55 -7.06
N LEU A 101 -8.21 -1.24 -6.15
CA LEU A 101 -8.13 -2.71 -5.99
C LEU A 101 -8.47 -3.48 -7.27
N ASP A 102 -9.48 -3.02 -7.99
CA ASP A 102 -9.96 -3.69 -9.21
C ASP A 102 -8.93 -3.62 -10.34
N THR A 103 -7.98 -2.69 -10.27
CA THR A 103 -6.91 -2.50 -11.27
C THR A 103 -5.64 -3.30 -10.98
N LEU A 104 -5.58 -3.99 -9.84
CA LEU A 104 -4.43 -4.82 -9.50
C LEU A 104 -4.46 -6.12 -10.31
N ASP A 105 -3.38 -6.45 -11.01
CA ASP A 105 -3.24 -7.76 -11.65
C ASP A 105 -2.49 -8.76 -10.75
N GLU A 106 -1.64 -8.25 -9.85
CA GLU A 106 -0.74 -9.07 -9.06
C GLU A 106 -1.43 -9.58 -7.76
N PRO A 107 -1.49 -10.91 -7.54
CA PRO A 107 -2.22 -11.49 -6.42
C PRO A 107 -1.63 -11.10 -5.07
N GLU A 108 -0.32 -10.85 -5.01
CA GLU A 108 0.36 -10.43 -3.77
C GLU A 108 -0.01 -9.00 -3.37
N ALA A 109 -0.13 -8.09 -4.34
CA ALA A 109 -0.60 -6.72 -4.11
C ALA A 109 -2.06 -6.71 -3.62
N LYS A 110 -2.92 -7.54 -4.22
CA LYS A 110 -4.31 -7.74 -3.76
C LYS A 110 -4.36 -8.27 -2.33
N ALA A 111 -3.68 -9.39 -2.04
CA ALA A 111 -3.68 -9.99 -0.71
C ALA A 111 -3.20 -9.00 0.36
N SER A 112 -2.13 -8.27 0.07
CA SER A 112 -1.61 -7.21 0.94
C SER A 112 -2.65 -6.14 1.27
N MET A 113 -3.35 -5.63 0.23
CA MET A 113 -4.33 -4.59 0.42
C MET A 113 -5.56 -5.09 1.18
N ILE A 114 -6.01 -6.32 0.88
CA ILE A 114 -7.10 -6.99 1.61
C ILE A 114 -6.75 -7.15 3.08
N TRP A 115 -5.52 -7.59 3.40
CA TRP A 115 -5.06 -7.71 4.78
C TRP A 115 -5.14 -6.37 5.52
N ARG A 116 -4.78 -5.27 4.85
CA ARG A 116 -4.85 -3.97 5.50
C ARG A 116 -6.28 -3.48 5.68
N ILE A 117 -7.15 -3.64 4.68
CA ILE A 117 -8.57 -3.27 4.79
C ILE A 117 -9.25 -4.06 5.91
N SER A 118 -8.91 -5.34 6.09
CA SER A 118 -9.50 -6.17 7.14
C SER A 118 -9.09 -5.76 8.56
N GLU A 119 -7.95 -5.09 8.74
CA GLU A 119 -7.57 -4.48 10.01
C GLU A 119 -8.40 -3.24 10.35
N TYR A 120 -8.79 -2.46 9.34
CA TYR A 120 -9.59 -1.23 9.51
C TYR A 120 -11.08 -1.41 9.19
N ALA A 121 -11.54 -2.65 9.00
CA ALA A 121 -12.91 -2.96 8.60
C ALA A 121 -13.99 -2.47 9.59
N GLU A 122 -13.63 -2.27 10.86
CA GLU A 122 -14.53 -1.73 11.88
C GLU A 122 -14.73 -0.20 11.78
N ARG A 123 -13.87 0.49 11.03
CA ARG A 123 -13.85 1.96 10.90
C ARG A 123 -14.18 2.46 9.49
N ILE A 124 -14.29 1.55 8.51
CA ILE A 124 -14.58 1.87 7.11
C ILE A 124 -16.04 1.51 6.82
N ASP A 125 -16.88 2.52 6.59
CA ASP A 125 -18.22 2.32 6.03
C ASP A 125 -18.10 1.67 4.65
N ASN A 126 -18.89 0.61 4.37
CA ASN A 126 -18.78 -0.31 3.21
C ASN A 126 -17.65 -1.36 3.24
N ALA A 127 -16.89 -1.53 4.34
CA ALA A 127 -15.90 -2.61 4.44
C ALA A 127 -16.53 -3.99 4.17
N ASP A 128 -17.75 -4.24 4.66
CA ASP A 128 -18.45 -5.52 4.49
C ASP A 128 -18.67 -5.87 3.02
N LYS A 129 -19.06 -4.90 2.18
CA LYS A 129 -19.27 -5.11 0.74
C LYS A 129 -17.97 -5.37 0.00
N LEU A 130 -16.91 -4.65 0.38
CA LEU A 130 -15.57 -4.86 -0.16
C LEU A 130 -15.06 -6.26 0.21
N LEU A 131 -15.19 -6.65 1.47
CA LEU A 131 -14.80 -7.98 1.97
C LEU A 131 -15.60 -9.10 1.29
N VAL A 132 -16.89 -8.91 1.02
CA VAL A 132 -17.73 -9.87 0.28
C VAL A 132 -17.30 -9.97 -1.18
N ASN A 133 -17.09 -8.84 -1.88
CA ASN A 133 -16.58 -8.86 -3.26
C ASN A 133 -15.22 -9.57 -3.33
N ILE A 134 -14.32 -9.28 -2.38
CA ILE A 134 -13.02 -9.93 -2.25
C ILE A 134 -13.15 -11.44 -1.99
N ALA A 135 -14.07 -11.86 -1.10
CA ALA A 135 -14.32 -13.27 -0.82
C ALA A 135 -14.84 -14.01 -2.07
N THR A 136 -15.70 -13.37 -2.88
CA THR A 136 -16.16 -13.97 -4.14
C THR A 136 -15.04 -14.06 -5.19
N LEU A 137 -14.15 -13.06 -5.29
CA LEU A 137 -12.98 -13.09 -6.18
C LEU A 137 -11.93 -14.12 -5.76
N SER A 138 -11.86 -14.47 -4.47
CA SER A 138 -10.92 -15.45 -3.93
C SER A 138 -11.23 -16.92 -4.30
N SER A 139 -12.40 -17.19 -4.88
CA SER A 139 -12.74 -18.51 -5.43
C SER A 139 -11.91 -18.90 -6.67
N VAL A 140 -11.09 -17.99 -7.22
CA VAL A 140 -10.36 -18.20 -8.49
C VAL A 140 -8.84 -18.45 -8.32
N HIS A 141 -8.20 -18.11 -7.20
CA HIS A 141 -6.74 -18.29 -7.04
C HIS A 141 -6.34 -18.90 -5.69
N HIS A 142 -6.37 -20.23 -5.65
CA HIS A 142 -6.20 -21.06 -4.45
C HIS A 142 -4.73 -21.33 -4.02
N SER A 143 -3.75 -20.53 -4.47
CA SER A 143 -2.33 -20.94 -4.44
C SER A 143 -1.41 -20.15 -3.51
N HIS A 144 -1.86 -19.07 -2.86
CA HIS A 144 -0.97 -18.23 -2.04
C HIS A 144 -1.22 -18.38 -0.52
N PRO A 145 -0.19 -18.71 0.31
CA PRO A 145 -0.30 -18.81 1.77
C PRO A 145 -0.85 -17.54 2.44
N CYS A 146 -0.64 -16.38 1.81
CA CYS A 146 -1.12 -15.08 2.25
C CYS A 146 -2.66 -15.03 2.31
N PHE A 147 -3.35 -15.71 1.38
CA PHE A 147 -4.81 -15.74 1.30
C PHE A 147 -5.44 -16.59 2.40
N TYR A 148 -4.79 -17.68 2.82
CA TYR A 148 -5.32 -18.57 3.87
C TYR A 148 -5.42 -17.84 5.21
N ASN A 149 -4.39 -17.08 5.60
CA ASN A 149 -4.40 -16.30 6.84
C ASN A 149 -5.44 -15.18 6.82
N ILE A 150 -5.68 -14.57 5.66
CA ILE A 150 -6.70 -13.53 5.48
C ILE A 150 -8.11 -14.11 5.63
N ILE A 151 -8.42 -15.24 4.95
CA ILE A 151 -9.73 -15.89 5.06
C ILE A 151 -9.95 -16.43 6.49
N GLN A 152 -8.92 -16.95 7.15
CA GLN A 152 -9.04 -17.41 8.54
C GLN A 152 -9.26 -16.25 9.52
N GLN A 153 -8.62 -15.09 9.31
CA GLN A 153 -8.89 -13.89 10.11
C GLN A 153 -10.28 -13.29 9.82
N LEU A 154 -10.72 -13.30 8.57
CA LEU A 154 -12.06 -12.83 8.18
C LEU A 154 -13.17 -13.74 8.71
N SER A 155 -12.99 -15.07 8.67
CA SER A 155 -13.96 -16.02 9.23
C SER A 155 -14.08 -15.84 10.75
N LEU A 156 -12.96 -15.65 11.46
CA LEU A 156 -12.98 -15.36 12.90
C LEU A 156 -13.68 -14.03 13.24
N LYS A 157 -13.51 -12.99 12.41
CA LYS A 157 -14.14 -11.66 12.61
C LYS A 157 -15.63 -11.60 12.21
N LEU A 158 -16.06 -12.41 11.25
CA LEU A 158 -17.46 -12.51 10.81
C LEU A 158 -18.29 -13.48 11.67
N ILE A 159 -17.69 -14.54 12.20
CA ILE A 159 -18.39 -15.54 13.03
C ILE A 159 -18.63 -15.05 14.47
N ASN A 160 -17.89 -14.05 14.96
CA ASN A 160 -17.98 -13.58 16.36
C ASN A 160 -18.25 -12.07 16.51
N PRO A 161 -19.46 -11.57 16.15
CA PRO A 161 -19.81 -10.16 16.28
C PRO A 161 -19.89 -9.66 17.74
N LYS A 162 -19.87 -10.56 18.74
CA LYS A 162 -20.13 -10.22 20.16
C LYS A 162 -18.90 -9.86 21.01
N LYS A 163 -17.68 -9.87 20.47
CA LYS A 163 -16.49 -9.37 21.20
C LYS A 163 -16.17 -7.88 20.93
N ARG A 164 -17.01 -7.17 20.16
CA ARG A 164 -16.74 -5.81 19.65
C ARG A 164 -17.00 -4.63 20.60
N LEU A 165 -17.06 -4.81 21.93
CA LEU A 165 -17.45 -3.70 22.84
C LEU A 165 -16.62 -3.50 24.12
N CYS A 166 -15.57 -4.28 24.39
CA CYS A 166 -14.75 -4.03 25.58
C CYS A 166 -13.26 -4.29 25.32
N SER A 167 -12.51 -3.25 24.98
CA SER A 167 -11.06 -3.05 25.23
C SER A 167 -10.69 -1.63 24.87
#